data_AF-A0A933ZSR3-F1
#
_entry.id   AF-A0A933ZSR3-F1
#
_cell.length_a   1.000
_cell.length_b   1.000
_cell.length_c   1.000
_cell.angle_alpha   90.00
_cell.angle_beta   90.00
_cell.angle_gamma   90.00
#
_symmetry.space_group_name_H-M   'P 1'
#
loop_
_entity.id
_entity.type
_entity.pdbx_description
1 polymer ?
#
loop_
_entity_poly.entity_id
_entity_poly.type
_entity_poly.pdbx_seq_one_letter_code
_entity_poly.pdbx_strand_id
1 'polypeptide(L)'
;MHRRLPSARYPEAACRNLLRALLGAVVALNSGCAQEEAKGERALILRASPSQINGDGVASALLTIQALEADGAPGTGAAIVVADSGDLDGQFRVRNLPIELTEGKATVAFSCDVSKEPECRGSQRIVAHWKGLTSSTKVLVSYTEPCTEDSKLIYLVDWSGSFMSFDPGAVRRGADPFKELGSLDCPAPSEAHPFSMSVDHLGVAWVLFDNGHLFTVSTSTRPLRCRSTSYVPDATLSRFGMGFVSDAPGAAEETLFVAGGSDAQSSTLARLRLAPTFSLEPLGTIAGWPELTSAGDGKLWGFFPNTPQPKVAQIDKVTGVDVKVFPVPSLGGEPEAWAFAYAGGYFWIFLKRAADASTGVHRMTPEGVFDTPLRDTGRSIVGAGVSTCATVVN
;
A
#
# COMPACT_ATOMS: atom_id res chain seq x y z
N MET A 1 -34.25 -7.37 -69.92
CA MET A 1 -33.09 -8.08 -70.49
C MET A 1 -31.94 -7.97 -69.51
N HIS A 2 -31.41 -9.13 -69.06
CA HIS A 2 -30.09 -9.38 -68.43
C HIS A 2 -29.68 -8.56 -67.17
N ARG A 3 -29.04 -9.08 -66.11
CA ARG A 3 -28.35 -10.36 -65.82
C ARG A 3 -28.16 -10.49 -64.29
N ARG A 4 -27.67 -11.67 -63.88
CA ARG A 4 -27.64 -12.34 -62.55
C ARG A 4 -26.65 -11.77 -61.49
N LEU A 5 -27.08 -11.82 -60.21
CA LEU A 5 -26.52 -12.39 -58.93
C LEU A 5 -24.98 -12.58 -58.72
N PRO A 6 -24.44 -12.83 -57.48
CA PRO A 6 -25.10 -13.02 -56.16
C PRO A 6 -24.44 -12.37 -54.91
N SER A 7 -25.19 -12.46 -53.81
CA SER A 7 -24.88 -12.24 -52.39
C SER A 7 -23.89 -13.24 -51.75
N ALA A 8 -23.09 -12.77 -50.79
CA ALA A 8 -22.43 -13.60 -49.78
C ALA A 8 -23.07 -13.38 -48.40
N ARG A 9 -23.39 -14.48 -47.71
CA ARG A 9 -23.92 -14.53 -46.33
C ARG A 9 -22.79 -14.92 -45.37
N TYR A 10 -22.80 -14.32 -44.19
CA TYR A 10 -22.37 -14.95 -42.93
C TYR A 10 -23.35 -14.51 -41.84
N PRO A 11 -24.00 -15.42 -41.10
CA PRO A 11 -24.67 -15.05 -39.86
C PRO A 11 -23.96 -15.61 -38.63
N GLU A 12 -23.99 -14.78 -37.58
CA GLU A 12 -23.89 -15.15 -36.18
C GLU A 12 -24.95 -16.20 -35.79
N ALA A 13 -24.65 -17.05 -34.80
CA ALA A 13 -25.37 -17.13 -33.53
C ALA A 13 -25.25 -18.49 -32.83
N ALA A 14 -25.08 -18.37 -31.51
CA ALA A 14 -25.12 -19.34 -30.43
C ALA A 14 -26.14 -20.49 -30.54
N CYS A 15 -25.78 -21.66 -29.98
CA CYS A 15 -26.74 -22.68 -29.59
C CYS A 15 -26.52 -23.10 -28.13
N ARG A 16 -27.55 -22.84 -27.31
CA ARG A 16 -27.73 -23.23 -25.91
C ARG A 16 -28.50 -24.55 -25.84
N ASN A 17 -28.21 -25.33 -24.80
CA ASN A 17 -28.86 -26.57 -24.37
C ASN A 17 -30.41 -26.56 -24.37
N LEU A 18 -31.02 -27.71 -24.67
CA LEU A 18 -32.29 -28.15 -24.07
C LEU A 18 -32.42 -29.70 -24.10
N LEU A 19 -32.99 -30.22 -23.01
CA LEU A 19 -33.04 -31.62 -22.57
C LEU A 19 -34.42 -32.25 -22.86
N ARG A 20 -34.45 -33.59 -23.08
CA ARG A 20 -35.57 -34.57 -22.87
C ARG A 20 -36.75 -34.49 -23.89
N ALA A 21 -37.40 -35.57 -24.36
CA ALA A 21 -37.56 -36.96 -23.90
C ALA A 21 -38.13 -37.88 -25.03
N LEU A 22 -38.09 -39.20 -24.76
CA LEU A 22 -39.07 -40.28 -25.07
C LEU A 22 -38.61 -41.47 -25.95
N LEU A 23 -38.98 -42.64 -25.42
CA LEU A 23 -38.71 -44.04 -25.76
C LEU A 23 -39.14 -44.48 -27.17
N GLY A 24 -38.44 -45.47 -27.72
CA GLY A 24 -38.93 -46.35 -28.79
C GLY A 24 -37.82 -47.21 -29.38
N ALA A 25 -38.01 -48.53 -29.43
CA ALA A 25 -36.94 -49.53 -29.51
C ALA A 25 -36.57 -50.03 -30.92
N VAL A 26 -35.41 -50.69 -30.98
CA VAL A 26 -34.92 -51.69 -31.95
C VAL A 26 -34.54 -51.18 -33.35
N VAL A 27 -33.25 -51.21 -33.68
CA VAL A 27 -32.64 -52.13 -34.66
C VAL A 27 -31.12 -52.11 -34.43
N ALA A 28 -30.56 -53.30 -34.19
CA ALA A 28 -29.12 -53.54 -34.24
C ALA A 28 -28.64 -53.37 -35.70
N LEU A 29 -27.85 -52.33 -35.96
CA LEU A 29 -26.99 -52.26 -37.12
C LEU A 29 -25.55 -52.21 -36.60
N ASN A 30 -24.88 -53.34 -36.75
CA ASN A 30 -23.43 -53.44 -36.70
C ASN A 30 -22.84 -52.55 -37.80
N SER A 31 -22.52 -51.31 -37.46
CA SER A 31 -21.56 -50.50 -38.20
C SER A 31 -20.41 -50.23 -37.25
N GLY A 32 -19.30 -50.95 -37.45
CA GLY A 32 -18.04 -50.70 -36.75
C GLY A 32 -17.55 -49.29 -37.06
N CYS A 33 -17.95 -48.33 -36.22
CA CYS A 33 -17.08 -47.20 -35.94
C CYS A 33 -16.14 -47.69 -34.85
N ALA A 34 -14.88 -47.92 -35.21
CA ALA A 34 -13.82 -47.88 -34.24
C ALA A 34 -13.99 -46.55 -33.48
N GLN A 35 -14.43 -46.63 -32.23
CA GLN A 35 -14.12 -45.55 -31.30
C GLN A 35 -12.60 -45.58 -31.20
N GLU A 36 -11.94 -44.62 -31.83
CA GLU A 36 -10.69 -44.14 -31.28
C GLU A 36 -11.02 -43.75 -29.84
N GLU A 37 -10.73 -44.64 -28.90
CA GLU A 37 -10.63 -44.28 -27.49
C GLU A 37 -9.72 -43.05 -27.46
N ALA A 38 -10.31 -41.90 -27.15
CA ALA A 38 -9.54 -40.70 -26.89
C ALA A 38 -8.59 -41.05 -25.75
N LYS A 39 -7.33 -41.33 -26.09
CA LYS A 39 -6.24 -41.49 -25.13
C LYS A 39 -6.26 -40.22 -24.28
N GLY A 40 -6.72 -40.33 -23.04
CA GLY A 40 -6.65 -39.20 -22.13
C GLY A 40 -5.20 -38.77 -21.97
N GLU A 41 -4.98 -37.48 -21.80
CA GLU A 41 -3.66 -36.98 -21.45
C GLU A 41 -3.47 -37.09 -19.93
N ARG A 42 -2.24 -37.39 -19.50
CA ARG A 42 -1.87 -37.31 -18.09
C ARG A 42 -2.07 -35.87 -17.62
N ALA A 43 -2.57 -35.71 -16.38
CA ALA A 43 -2.85 -34.39 -15.82
C ALA A 43 -2.16 -34.18 -14.47
N LEU A 44 -1.71 -32.96 -14.21
CA LEU A 44 -1.18 -32.52 -12.92
C LEU A 44 -1.78 -31.16 -12.56
N ILE A 45 -2.43 -31.08 -11.41
CA ILE A 45 -3.07 -29.87 -10.89
C ILE A 45 -2.47 -29.57 -9.52
N LEU A 46 -2.02 -28.32 -9.34
CA LEU A 46 -1.59 -27.77 -8.06
C LEU A 46 -2.50 -26.58 -7.70
N ARG A 47 -3.05 -26.58 -6.48
CA ARG A 47 -3.85 -25.48 -5.94
C ARG A 47 -3.37 -25.11 -4.55
N ALA A 48 -3.35 -23.81 -4.23
CA ALA A 48 -3.13 -23.32 -2.88
C ALA A 48 -4.45 -22.82 -2.28
N SER A 49 -4.72 -23.16 -1.02
CA SER A 49 -5.84 -22.62 -0.25
C SER A 49 -5.44 -22.40 1.22
N PRO A 50 -5.50 -21.17 1.75
CA PRO A 50 -5.78 -19.92 1.02
C PRO A 50 -4.66 -19.57 0.03
N SER A 51 -4.95 -18.71 -0.95
CA SER A 51 -3.95 -18.15 -1.88
C SER A 51 -3.21 -16.95 -1.31
N GLN A 52 -3.51 -16.58 -0.06
CA GLN A 52 -2.85 -15.52 0.70
C GLN A 52 -2.67 -15.97 2.15
N ILE A 53 -1.48 -15.75 2.71
CA ILE A 53 -1.14 -16.02 4.11
C ILE A 53 -0.37 -14.85 4.69
N ASN A 54 -0.36 -14.73 6.03
CA ASN A 54 0.58 -13.84 6.69
C ASN A 54 1.98 -14.50 6.80
N GLY A 55 3.02 -13.68 6.77
CA GLY A 55 4.42 -14.10 6.82
C GLY A 55 4.95 -14.31 8.24
N ASP A 56 4.13 -14.78 9.17
CA ASP A 56 4.46 -14.93 10.60
C ASP A 56 5.07 -16.30 10.95
N GLY A 57 5.16 -17.21 9.99
CA GLY A 57 5.63 -18.59 10.20
C GLY A 57 4.61 -19.52 10.85
N VAL A 58 3.37 -19.06 11.08
CA VAL A 58 2.31 -19.83 11.75
C VAL A 58 1.18 -20.17 10.77
N ALA A 59 0.74 -19.21 9.95
CA ALA A 59 -0.28 -19.51 8.95
C ALA A 59 0.32 -20.22 7.73
N SER A 60 -0.43 -21.19 7.23
CA SER A 60 -0.02 -22.01 6.11
C SER A 60 -1.08 -22.04 5.02
N ALA A 61 -0.64 -21.98 3.76
CA ALA A 61 -1.44 -22.36 2.62
C ALA A 61 -1.38 -23.88 2.46
N LEU A 62 -2.55 -24.52 2.36
CA LEU A 62 -2.59 -25.94 2.03
C LEU A 62 -2.49 -26.10 0.51
N LEU A 63 -1.40 -26.72 0.07
CA LEU A 63 -1.15 -27.06 -1.32
C LEU A 63 -1.79 -28.42 -1.63
N THR A 64 -2.84 -28.45 -2.44
CA THR A 64 -3.45 -29.69 -2.92
C THR A 64 -2.90 -30.06 -4.29
N ILE A 65 -2.35 -31.27 -4.40
CA ILE A 65 -1.84 -31.86 -5.63
C ILE A 65 -2.82 -32.94 -6.08
N GLN A 66 -3.16 -32.93 -7.38
CA GLN A 66 -3.91 -34.00 -8.01
C GLN A 66 -3.23 -34.40 -9.31
N ALA A 67 -2.94 -35.70 -9.45
CA ALA A 67 -2.32 -36.31 -10.61
C ALA A 67 -3.21 -37.43 -11.15
N LEU A 68 -3.34 -37.50 -12.48
CA LEU A 68 -4.09 -38.52 -13.19
C LEU A 68 -3.23 -39.10 -14.32
N GLU A 69 -3.31 -40.41 -14.49
CA GLU A 69 -2.74 -41.12 -15.63
C GLU A 69 -3.57 -40.88 -16.91
N ALA A 70 -3.03 -41.29 -18.06
CA ALA A 70 -3.65 -41.11 -19.37
C ALA A 70 -5.01 -41.83 -19.52
N ASP A 71 -5.20 -42.93 -18.79
CA ASP A 71 -6.45 -43.70 -18.74
C ASP A 71 -7.46 -43.15 -17.70
N GLY A 72 -7.12 -42.03 -17.03
CA GLY A 72 -7.92 -41.46 -15.95
C GLY A 72 -7.73 -42.14 -14.60
N ALA A 73 -6.85 -43.16 -14.49
CA ALA A 73 -6.51 -43.76 -13.21
C ALA A 73 -5.76 -42.75 -12.31
N PRO A 74 -5.82 -42.91 -10.98
CA PRO A 74 -5.06 -42.05 -10.09
C PRO A 74 -3.55 -42.14 -10.33
N GLY A 75 -2.88 -41.00 -10.33
CA GLY A 75 -1.42 -40.92 -10.48
C GLY A 75 -0.68 -41.68 -9.37
N THR A 76 0.43 -42.33 -9.73
CA THR A 76 1.26 -43.13 -8.81
C THR A 76 2.66 -42.55 -8.62
N GLY A 77 3.31 -42.91 -7.50
CA GLY A 77 4.65 -42.46 -7.12
C GLY A 77 4.69 -41.07 -6.52
N ALA A 78 5.88 -40.47 -6.45
CA ALA A 78 6.07 -39.15 -5.85
C ALA A 78 5.89 -37.98 -6.83
N ALA A 79 5.24 -36.92 -6.36
CA ALA A 79 5.35 -35.58 -6.93
C ALA A 79 6.45 -34.79 -6.18
N ILE A 80 7.14 -33.90 -6.87
CA ILE A 80 8.14 -33.01 -6.26
C ILE A 80 7.57 -31.61 -6.20
N VAL A 81 7.43 -31.06 -4.99
CA VAL A 81 7.02 -29.66 -4.77
C VAL A 81 8.25 -28.79 -4.62
N VAL A 82 8.26 -27.67 -5.33
CA VAL A 82 9.36 -26.72 -5.39
C VAL A 82 8.89 -25.33 -4.98
N ALA A 83 9.63 -24.71 -4.07
CA ALA A 83 9.46 -23.33 -3.63
C ALA A 83 10.83 -22.67 -3.49
N ASP A 84 11.01 -21.46 -4.04
CA ASP A 84 12.29 -20.74 -3.99
C ASP A 84 12.62 -20.18 -2.60
N SER A 85 11.58 -19.95 -1.79
CA SER A 85 11.64 -19.46 -0.42
C SER A 85 10.49 -20.05 0.41
N GLY A 86 10.56 -19.91 1.73
CA GLY A 86 9.54 -20.41 2.66
C GLY A 86 9.80 -21.84 3.13
N ASP A 87 8.81 -22.35 3.85
CA ASP A 87 8.82 -23.65 4.51
C ASP A 87 7.80 -24.58 3.85
N LEU A 88 8.23 -25.82 3.57
CA LEU A 88 7.37 -26.88 3.04
C LEU A 88 7.22 -27.96 4.11
N ASP A 89 6.00 -28.15 4.60
CA ASP A 89 5.62 -29.18 5.57
C ASP A 89 6.44 -29.15 6.88
N GLY A 90 6.73 -27.95 7.39
CA GLY A 90 7.55 -27.73 8.58
C GLY A 90 9.06 -27.86 8.33
N GLN A 91 9.49 -27.96 7.08
CA GLN A 91 10.88 -28.10 6.70
C GLN A 91 11.44 -26.80 6.11
N PHE A 92 12.00 -25.97 7.00
CA PHE A 92 12.62 -24.71 6.63
C PHE A 92 13.81 -24.93 5.68
N ARG A 93 13.91 -24.09 4.64
CA ARG A 93 14.96 -24.13 3.60
C ARG A 93 14.98 -25.37 2.70
N VAL A 94 13.98 -26.25 2.80
CA VAL A 94 13.78 -27.31 1.82
C VAL A 94 13.12 -26.73 0.59
N ARG A 95 13.88 -26.69 -0.52
CA ARG A 95 13.41 -26.13 -1.80
C ARG A 95 12.73 -27.15 -2.70
N ASN A 96 12.99 -28.44 -2.46
CA ASN A 96 12.45 -29.55 -3.25
C ASN A 96 11.97 -30.63 -2.29
N LEU A 97 10.65 -30.79 -2.17
CA LEU A 97 10.04 -31.77 -1.28
C LEU A 97 9.37 -32.88 -2.09
N PRO A 98 9.91 -34.11 -2.12
CA PRO A 98 9.23 -35.26 -2.71
C PRO A 98 8.09 -35.73 -1.79
N ILE A 99 6.91 -35.98 -2.38
CA ILE A 99 5.71 -36.40 -1.64
C ILE A 99 5.00 -37.50 -2.41
N GLU A 100 4.75 -38.61 -1.73
CA GLU A 100 4.03 -39.75 -2.30
C GLU A 100 2.56 -39.44 -2.55
N LEU A 101 2.09 -39.79 -3.75
CA LEU A 101 0.67 -39.67 -4.10
C LEU A 101 -0.11 -40.87 -3.55
N THR A 102 -1.15 -40.59 -2.77
CA THR A 102 -2.14 -41.57 -2.35
C THR A 102 -3.42 -41.35 -3.14
N GLU A 103 -3.84 -42.35 -3.91
CA GLU A 103 -4.98 -42.23 -4.83
C GLU A 103 -4.87 -40.99 -5.75
N GLY A 104 -3.67 -40.75 -6.29
CA GLY A 104 -3.40 -39.62 -7.19
C GLY A 104 -3.45 -38.26 -6.51
N LYS A 105 -3.43 -38.19 -5.18
CA LYS A 105 -3.51 -36.94 -4.42
C LYS A 105 -2.43 -36.84 -3.36
N ALA A 106 -2.03 -35.61 -3.07
CA ALA A 106 -1.18 -35.28 -1.94
C ALA A 106 -1.49 -33.87 -1.44
N THR A 107 -1.09 -33.59 -0.20
CA THR A 107 -1.20 -32.26 0.41
C THR A 107 0.09 -31.86 1.07
N VAL A 108 0.42 -30.56 1.02
CA VAL A 108 1.61 -29.98 1.64
C VAL A 108 1.23 -28.68 2.30
N ALA A 109 1.73 -28.42 3.50
CA ALA A 109 1.67 -27.07 4.06
C ALA A 109 2.78 -26.22 3.44
N PHE A 110 2.45 -25.02 2.97
CA PHE A 110 3.43 -23.97 2.69
C PHE A 110 3.24 -22.85 3.69
N SER A 111 4.29 -22.51 4.43
CA SER A 111 4.29 -21.36 5.34
C SER A 111 5.48 -20.46 5.06
N CYS A 112 5.44 -19.24 5.58
CA CYS A 112 6.66 -18.47 5.64
C CYS A 112 6.75 -17.58 6.88
N ASP A 113 7.95 -17.53 7.46
CA ASP A 113 8.38 -16.56 8.46
C ASP A 113 9.31 -15.53 7.82
N VAL A 114 8.77 -14.36 7.45
CA VAL A 114 9.51 -13.27 6.78
C VAL A 114 10.61 -12.71 7.68
N SER A 115 10.51 -12.84 9.01
CA SER A 115 11.56 -12.41 9.93
C SER A 115 12.81 -13.29 9.83
N LYS A 116 12.66 -14.55 9.45
CA LYS A 116 13.76 -15.51 9.22
C LYS A 116 14.19 -15.59 7.76
N GLU A 117 13.28 -15.29 6.84
CA GLU A 117 13.49 -15.40 5.39
C GLU A 117 12.81 -14.24 4.63
N PRO A 118 13.43 -13.05 4.60
CA PRO A 118 12.82 -11.85 4.01
C PRO A 118 12.44 -11.99 2.52
N GLU A 119 13.18 -12.81 1.78
CA GLU A 119 12.94 -13.13 0.37
C GLU A 119 11.59 -13.83 0.11
N CYS A 120 10.95 -14.36 1.15
CA CYS A 120 9.63 -14.97 1.00
C CYS A 120 8.47 -13.97 1.02
N ARG A 121 8.74 -12.67 1.23
CA ARG A 121 7.73 -11.63 1.15
C ARG A 121 7.15 -11.52 -0.26
N GLY A 122 5.84 -11.27 -0.35
CA GLY A 122 5.17 -11.01 -1.63
C GLY A 122 4.68 -12.28 -2.33
N SER A 123 4.64 -12.26 -3.66
CA SER A 123 4.04 -13.33 -4.46
C SER A 123 5.00 -14.51 -4.64
N GLN A 124 4.80 -15.57 -3.87
CA GLN A 124 5.59 -16.80 -3.98
C GLN A 124 5.03 -17.76 -5.03
N ARG A 125 5.88 -18.18 -5.96
CA ARG A 125 5.55 -19.17 -6.98
C ARG A 125 5.91 -20.56 -6.44
N ILE A 126 4.91 -21.44 -6.39
CA ILE A 126 5.09 -22.83 -6.01
C ILE A 126 4.85 -23.72 -7.22
N VAL A 127 5.71 -24.70 -7.42
CA VAL A 127 5.70 -25.59 -8.60
C VAL A 127 5.60 -27.04 -8.14
N ALA A 128 4.80 -27.85 -8.83
CA ALA A 128 4.77 -29.30 -8.66
C ALA A 128 5.24 -29.96 -9.97
N HIS A 129 6.10 -30.97 -9.83
CA HIS A 129 6.56 -31.82 -10.92
C HIS A 129 6.14 -33.28 -10.69
N TRP A 130 5.61 -33.94 -11.71
CA TRP A 130 5.27 -35.36 -11.64
C TRP A 130 5.34 -36.02 -13.03
N LYS A 131 6.15 -37.07 -13.18
CA LYS A 131 6.36 -37.82 -14.43
C LYS A 131 6.55 -36.96 -15.70
N GLY A 132 7.25 -35.84 -15.56
CA GLY A 132 7.54 -34.87 -16.64
C GLY A 132 6.49 -33.76 -16.80
N LEU A 133 5.34 -33.83 -16.13
CA LEU A 133 4.36 -32.74 -16.06
C LEU A 133 4.78 -31.70 -15.04
N THR A 134 4.39 -30.45 -15.29
CA THR A 134 4.62 -29.32 -14.38
C THR A 134 3.33 -28.54 -14.19
N SER A 135 3.01 -28.21 -12.95
CA SER A 135 1.89 -27.34 -12.57
C SER A 135 2.37 -26.30 -11.56
N SER A 136 1.79 -25.10 -11.55
CA SER A 136 2.23 -24.04 -10.63
C SER A 136 1.08 -23.24 -10.07
N THR A 137 1.25 -22.76 -8.84
CA THR A 137 0.33 -21.83 -8.18
C THR A 137 1.09 -20.67 -7.55
N LYS A 138 0.36 -19.67 -7.06
CA LYS A 138 0.93 -18.52 -6.35
C LYS A 138 0.31 -18.40 -4.96
N VAL A 139 1.14 -18.10 -3.98
CA VAL A 139 0.73 -17.73 -2.62
C VAL A 139 1.23 -16.33 -2.34
N LEU A 140 0.33 -15.40 -2.02
CA LEU A 140 0.71 -14.06 -1.58
C LEU A 140 1.04 -14.09 -0.08
N VAL A 141 2.29 -13.78 0.28
CA VAL A 141 2.75 -13.69 1.66
C VAL A 141 2.75 -12.21 2.07
N SER A 142 1.78 -11.82 2.91
CA SER A 142 1.71 -10.48 3.50
C SER A 142 2.41 -10.46 4.85
N TYR A 143 3.32 -9.52 5.09
CA TYR A 143 3.96 -9.39 6.39
C TYR A 143 3.97 -7.94 6.82
N THR A 144 3.43 -7.69 8.01
CA THR A 144 3.44 -6.40 8.68
C THR A 144 4.53 -6.50 9.74
N GLU A 145 5.65 -5.79 9.57
CA GLU A 145 6.65 -5.66 10.65
C GLU A 145 5.95 -5.08 11.89
N PRO A 146 6.11 -5.66 13.09
CA PRO A 146 5.61 -5.04 14.30
C PRO A 146 6.33 -3.71 14.51
N CYS A 147 5.54 -2.66 14.62
CA CYS A 147 6.02 -1.30 14.59
C CYS A 147 6.76 -0.94 15.88
N THR A 148 7.96 -0.38 15.75
CA THR A 148 8.77 0.03 16.91
C THR A 148 8.05 1.14 17.69
N GLU A 149 8.34 1.31 18.99
CA GLU A 149 7.75 2.44 19.75
C GLU A 149 8.10 3.80 19.11
N ASP A 150 9.28 3.91 18.49
CA ASP A 150 9.72 5.11 17.77
C ASP A 150 8.87 5.39 16.52
N SER A 151 8.23 4.39 15.94
CA SER A 151 7.31 4.60 14.81
C SER A 151 6.02 5.31 15.24
N LYS A 152 5.64 5.23 16.53
CA LYS A 152 4.42 5.82 17.10
C LYS A 152 4.53 7.31 17.41
N LEU A 153 5.72 7.88 17.25
CA LEU A 153 5.97 9.29 17.43
C LEU A 153 5.61 10.06 16.16
N ILE A 154 5.25 11.34 16.34
CA ILE A 154 5.21 12.30 15.23
C ILE A 154 6.60 12.89 15.12
N TYR A 155 7.25 12.77 13.97
CA TYR A 155 8.46 13.52 13.68
C TYR A 155 8.09 14.87 13.13
N LEU A 156 8.80 15.90 13.56
CA LEU A 156 8.57 17.29 13.18
C LEU A 156 9.84 17.90 12.64
N VAL A 157 9.67 18.79 11.66
CA VAL A 157 10.73 19.68 11.18
C VAL A 157 10.24 21.12 11.28
N ASP A 158 11.09 21.98 11.82
CA ASP A 158 10.87 23.42 11.83
C ASP A 158 11.51 24.13 10.64
N TRP A 159 11.12 25.37 10.41
CA TRP A 159 11.63 26.22 9.33
C TRP A 159 13.17 26.40 9.34
N SER A 160 13.79 26.34 10.52
CA SER A 160 15.25 26.46 10.67
C SER A 160 15.99 25.15 10.40
N GLY A 161 15.26 24.05 10.17
CA GLY A 161 15.82 22.71 10.01
C GLY A 161 16.06 21.97 11.34
N SER A 162 15.55 22.48 12.48
CA SER A 162 15.54 21.67 13.70
C SER A 162 14.58 20.50 13.52
N PHE A 163 15.05 19.32 13.88
CA PHE A 163 14.35 18.06 13.75
C PHE A 163 14.08 17.51 15.14
N MET A 164 12.86 17.06 15.37
CA MET A 164 12.40 16.60 16.69
C MET A 164 11.38 15.48 16.56
N SER A 165 11.19 14.74 17.65
CA SER A 165 10.00 13.92 17.81
C SER A 165 9.02 14.58 18.78
N PHE A 166 7.75 14.24 18.60
CA PHE A 166 6.62 14.63 19.43
C PHE A 166 5.90 13.35 19.87
N ASP A 167 5.72 13.19 21.19
CA ASP A 167 4.97 12.09 21.80
C ASP A 167 3.52 12.52 22.13
N PRO A 168 2.52 12.07 21.36
CA PRO A 168 1.10 12.28 21.67
C PRO A 168 0.69 11.81 23.07
N GLY A 169 1.34 10.75 23.58
CA GLY A 169 1.10 10.19 24.90
C GLY A 169 1.59 11.11 26.03
N ALA A 170 2.68 11.84 25.82
CA ALA A 170 3.20 12.80 26.80
C ALA A 170 2.23 13.96 27.03
N VAL A 171 1.59 14.46 25.96
CA VAL A 171 0.52 15.46 26.06
C VAL A 171 -0.61 14.98 26.97
N ARG A 172 -1.05 13.73 26.80
CA ARG A 172 -2.12 13.14 27.64
C ARG A 172 -1.72 13.02 29.11
N ARG A 173 -0.43 12.86 29.39
CA ARG A 173 0.13 12.78 30.74
C ARG A 173 0.49 14.15 31.33
N GLY A 174 0.32 15.24 30.57
CA GLY A 174 0.74 16.58 31.00
C GLY A 174 2.26 16.76 31.08
N ALA A 175 3.02 15.98 30.33
CA ALA A 175 4.49 16.07 30.24
C ALA A 175 4.91 16.82 28.97
N ASP A 176 6.17 17.26 28.92
CA ASP A 176 6.76 17.83 27.70
C ASP A 176 6.75 16.77 26.58
N PRO A 177 6.04 17.01 25.46
CA PRO A 177 5.96 16.03 24.38
C PRO A 177 7.12 16.13 23.39
N PHE A 178 7.96 17.16 23.45
CA PHE A 178 9.02 17.36 22.46
C PHE A 178 10.33 16.73 22.88
N LYS A 179 11.02 16.11 21.92
CA LYS A 179 12.40 15.67 22.05
C LYS A 179 13.20 16.14 20.85
N GLU A 180 14.11 17.08 21.08
CA GLU A 180 15.07 17.53 20.06
C GLU A 180 15.96 16.36 19.61
N LEU A 181 16.06 16.19 18.31
CA LEU A 181 16.86 15.13 17.68
C LEU A 181 18.13 15.67 17.02
N GLY A 182 18.16 16.97 16.73
CA GLY A 182 19.28 17.70 16.11
C GLY A 182 18.81 18.53 14.91
N SER A 183 19.75 19.11 14.17
CA SER A 183 19.45 19.84 12.93
C SER A 183 19.67 18.95 11.70
N LEU A 184 18.84 19.12 10.68
CA LEU A 184 19.01 18.47 9.38
C LEU A 184 20.29 18.93 8.70
N ASP A 185 21.10 17.98 8.26
CA ASP A 185 22.31 18.21 7.46
C ASP A 185 22.02 17.84 6.00
N CYS A 186 21.27 18.71 5.32
CA CYS A 186 20.86 18.51 3.93
C CYS A 186 21.78 19.29 2.96
N PRO A 187 22.14 18.71 1.81
CA PRO A 187 22.95 19.39 0.79
C PRO A 187 22.11 20.38 -0.03
N ALA A 188 21.43 21.31 0.64
CA ALA A 188 20.65 22.39 0.07
C ALA A 188 21.41 23.73 0.19
N PRO A 189 21.14 24.71 -0.69
CA PRO A 189 21.61 26.08 -0.49
C PRO A 189 21.17 26.66 0.86
N SER A 190 21.95 27.58 1.42
CA SER A 190 21.73 28.13 2.77
C SER A 190 20.39 28.85 2.97
N GLU A 191 19.82 29.35 1.89
CA GLU A 191 18.54 30.08 1.83
C GLU A 191 17.33 29.16 1.62
N ALA A 192 17.55 27.87 1.39
CA ALA A 192 16.48 26.91 1.21
C ALA A 192 16.06 26.33 2.56
N HIS A 193 14.76 26.31 2.81
CA HIS A 193 14.17 25.89 4.08
C HIS A 193 13.24 24.69 3.90
N PRO A 194 13.08 23.83 4.93
CA PRO A 194 12.03 22.81 4.92
C PRO A 194 10.65 23.44 4.68
N PHE A 195 9.83 22.76 3.90
CA PHE A 195 8.49 23.22 3.49
C PHE A 195 7.39 22.22 3.89
N SER A 196 7.65 20.92 3.74
CA SER A 196 6.74 19.84 4.14
C SER A 196 7.53 18.58 4.47
N MET A 197 6.94 17.65 5.22
CA MET A 197 7.56 16.37 5.57
C MET A 197 6.53 15.24 5.68
N SER A 198 6.93 14.04 5.27
CA SER A 198 6.21 12.79 5.58
C SER A 198 7.22 11.71 6.00
N VAL A 199 6.78 10.67 6.72
CA VAL A 199 7.64 9.56 7.17
C VAL A 199 7.08 8.24 6.65
N ASP A 200 7.93 7.45 6.00
CA ASP A 200 7.53 6.16 5.43
C ASP A 200 7.47 5.04 6.49
N HIS A 201 7.02 3.85 6.09
CA HIS A 201 6.89 2.69 6.95
C HIS A 201 8.22 2.23 7.56
N LEU A 202 9.36 2.60 6.96
CA LEU A 202 10.72 2.28 7.43
C LEU A 202 11.30 3.36 8.36
N GLY A 203 10.54 4.42 8.64
CA GLY A 203 11.03 5.52 9.47
C GLY A 203 12.04 6.41 8.74
N VAL A 204 11.99 6.48 7.41
CA VAL A 204 12.70 7.50 6.65
C VAL A 204 11.78 8.71 6.49
N ALA A 205 12.26 9.87 6.93
CA ALA A 205 11.61 11.14 6.69
C ALA A 205 11.95 11.64 5.28
N TRP A 206 10.92 11.98 4.55
CA TRP A 206 10.96 12.62 3.24
C TRP A 206 10.66 14.09 3.45
N VAL A 207 11.62 14.96 3.16
CA VAL A 207 11.56 16.39 3.48
C VAL A 207 11.63 17.19 2.19
N LEU A 208 10.55 17.90 1.89
CA LEU A 208 10.49 18.85 0.78
C LEU A 208 11.03 20.19 1.27
N PHE A 209 11.91 20.82 0.50
CA PHE A 209 12.36 22.19 0.74
C PHE A 209 11.58 23.17 -0.15
N ASP A 210 11.56 24.44 0.25
CA ASP A 210 10.82 25.52 -0.43
C ASP A 210 11.34 25.83 -1.85
N ASN A 211 12.57 25.44 -2.16
CA ASN A 211 13.16 25.43 -3.50
C ASN A 211 12.75 24.22 -4.35
N GLY A 212 11.91 23.33 -3.81
CA GLY A 212 11.35 22.16 -4.48
C GLY A 212 12.21 20.89 -4.39
N HIS A 213 13.41 20.94 -3.82
CA HIS A 213 14.22 19.74 -3.65
C HIS A 213 13.64 18.81 -2.58
N LEU A 214 13.66 17.51 -2.86
CA LEU A 214 13.21 16.46 -1.95
C LEU A 214 14.41 15.68 -1.42
N PHE A 215 14.51 15.59 -0.11
CA PHE A 215 15.57 14.87 0.60
C PHE A 215 15.00 13.73 1.44
N THR A 216 15.84 12.76 1.76
CA THR A 216 15.53 11.68 2.71
C THR A 216 16.48 11.70 3.89
N VAL A 217 15.98 11.41 5.10
CA VAL A 217 16.80 11.32 6.31
C VAL A 217 16.23 10.24 7.24
N SER A 218 17.09 9.45 7.88
CA SER A 218 16.65 8.45 8.86
C SER A 218 16.22 9.13 10.16
N THR A 219 15.04 8.76 10.68
CA THR A 219 14.55 9.26 11.98
C THR A 219 15.36 8.72 13.17
N SER A 220 15.98 7.55 13.02
CA SER A 220 16.68 6.81 14.08
C SER A 220 18.20 6.96 14.08
N THR A 221 18.80 7.37 12.96
CA THR A 221 20.27 7.46 12.83
C THR A 221 20.78 8.86 13.14
N ARG A 222 21.94 8.96 13.78
CA ARG A 222 22.66 10.23 14.01
C ARG A 222 24.08 10.18 13.46
N PRO A 223 24.63 11.29 12.93
CA PRO A 223 23.97 12.59 12.71
C PRO A 223 22.86 12.54 11.63
N LEU A 224 21.97 13.55 11.63
CA LEU A 224 20.80 13.64 10.73
C LEU A 224 21.20 14.07 9.31
N ARG A 225 22.01 13.24 8.64
CA ARG A 225 22.48 13.49 7.27
C ARG A 225 21.39 13.19 6.27
N CYS A 226 21.01 14.20 5.48
CA CYS A 226 20.07 14.00 4.41
C CYS A 226 20.75 13.43 3.16
N ARG A 227 19.98 12.70 2.37
CA ARG A 227 20.37 12.21 1.04
C ARG A 227 19.47 12.85 0.00
N SER A 228 20.07 13.44 -1.02
CA SER A 228 19.33 13.95 -2.19
C SER A 228 18.61 12.81 -2.89
N THR A 229 17.36 13.04 -3.25
CA THR A 229 16.63 12.16 -4.17
C THR A 229 16.89 12.58 -5.62
N SER A 230 16.45 11.76 -6.58
CA SER A 230 16.47 12.13 -8.00
C SER A 230 15.20 12.89 -8.42
N TYR A 231 14.36 13.32 -7.46
CA TYR A 231 13.21 14.15 -7.75
C TYR A 231 13.65 15.48 -8.34
N VAL A 232 13.08 15.82 -9.50
CA VAL A 232 13.27 17.10 -10.15
C VAL A 232 12.00 17.92 -9.88
N PRO A 233 12.12 19.14 -9.31
CA PRO A 233 10.97 20.00 -9.06
C PRO A 233 10.15 20.19 -10.33
N ASP A 234 8.86 19.88 -10.26
CA ASP A 234 7.92 20.10 -11.35
C ASP A 234 7.52 21.58 -11.40
N ALA A 235 7.42 22.18 -12.59
CA ALA A 235 7.10 23.60 -12.74
C ALA A 235 5.68 23.96 -12.25
N THR A 236 4.77 22.99 -12.21
CA THR A 236 3.38 23.15 -11.80
C THR A 236 3.09 22.59 -10.40
N LEU A 237 3.98 21.73 -9.88
CA LEU A 237 3.88 21.10 -8.56
C LEU A 237 5.24 21.11 -7.83
N SER A 238 5.85 22.29 -7.73
CA SER A 238 7.16 22.47 -7.10
C SER A 238 7.12 22.52 -5.57
N ARG A 239 5.95 22.87 -5.00
CA ARG A 239 5.70 22.89 -3.57
C ARG A 239 4.39 22.19 -3.28
N PHE A 240 4.36 21.36 -2.23
CA PHE A 240 3.21 20.56 -1.86
C PHE A 240 3.29 20.13 -0.40
N GLY A 241 2.13 19.95 0.22
CA GLY A 241 2.02 19.13 1.42
C GLY A 241 1.98 17.66 1.04
N MET A 242 2.47 16.78 1.92
CA MET A 242 2.60 15.36 1.58
C MET A 242 2.35 14.41 2.74
N GLY A 243 1.91 13.20 2.41
CA GLY A 243 1.55 12.19 3.39
C GLY A 243 1.59 10.78 2.78
N PHE A 244 2.24 9.85 3.48
CA PHE A 244 2.17 8.44 3.12
C PHE A 244 0.83 7.85 3.52
N VAL A 245 0.27 7.02 2.65
CA VAL A 245 -0.97 6.29 2.89
C VAL A 245 -0.73 4.82 2.55
N SER A 246 -0.96 3.92 3.50
CA SER A 246 -0.97 2.48 3.24
C SER A 246 -1.94 2.15 2.10
N ASP A 247 -1.51 1.29 1.17
CA ASP A 247 -2.31 0.97 -0.02
C ASP A 247 -3.59 0.19 0.33
N ALA A 248 -3.55 -0.53 1.44
CA ALA A 248 -4.70 -1.13 2.12
C ALA A 248 -4.52 -1.04 3.64
N PRO A 249 -5.60 -1.17 4.44
CA PRO A 249 -5.49 -1.24 5.90
C PRO A 249 -4.47 -2.29 6.34
N GLY A 250 -3.46 -1.87 7.13
CA GLY A 250 -2.39 -2.75 7.62
C GLY A 250 -1.35 -3.22 6.59
N ALA A 251 -1.40 -2.70 5.36
CA ALA A 251 -0.39 -3.02 4.34
C ALA A 251 0.95 -2.34 4.62
N ALA A 252 2.05 -3.05 4.35
CA ALA A 252 3.39 -2.48 4.34
C ALA A 252 3.66 -1.62 3.10
N GLU A 253 2.97 -1.91 1.99
CA GLU A 253 3.01 -1.08 0.79
C GLU A 253 2.23 0.21 1.03
N GLU A 254 2.80 1.32 0.58
CA GLU A 254 2.26 2.65 0.77
C GLU A 254 2.55 3.54 -0.43
N THR A 255 1.70 4.54 -0.61
CA THR A 255 1.83 5.54 -1.65
C THR A 255 2.06 6.91 -0.99
N LEU A 256 3.04 7.66 -1.48
CA LEU A 256 3.21 9.07 -1.14
C LEU A 256 2.23 9.91 -1.97
N PHE A 257 1.25 10.50 -1.30
CA PHE A 257 0.37 11.49 -1.90
C PHE A 257 0.91 12.89 -1.65
N VAL A 258 0.75 13.76 -2.65
CA VAL A 258 1.18 15.16 -2.61
C VAL A 258 0.03 16.05 -3.06
N ALA A 259 -0.10 17.22 -2.45
CA ALA A 259 -1.06 18.25 -2.85
C ALA A 259 -0.44 19.64 -2.76
N GLY A 260 -0.44 20.37 -3.88
CA GLY A 260 0.04 21.74 -3.92
C GLY A 260 0.09 22.31 -5.32
N GLY A 261 0.98 23.26 -5.56
CA GLY A 261 1.22 23.85 -6.86
C GLY A 261 1.59 25.32 -6.79
N SER A 262 1.19 26.08 -7.81
CA SER A 262 1.43 27.53 -7.90
C SER A 262 0.30 28.38 -7.32
N ASP A 263 -0.90 27.82 -7.16
CA ASP A 263 -2.08 28.52 -6.62
C ASP A 263 -2.50 27.91 -5.27
N ALA A 264 -2.41 28.72 -4.22
CA ALA A 264 -2.76 28.30 -2.88
C ALA A 264 -4.26 28.02 -2.68
N GLN A 265 -5.12 28.54 -3.55
CA GLN A 265 -6.56 28.31 -3.48
C GLN A 265 -6.99 27.05 -4.24
N SER A 266 -6.12 26.50 -5.10
CA SER A 266 -6.42 25.34 -5.93
C SER A 266 -5.16 24.50 -6.17
N SER A 267 -5.03 23.41 -5.41
CA SER A 267 -3.91 22.48 -5.51
C SER A 267 -4.17 21.33 -6.48
N THR A 268 -3.10 20.80 -7.07
CA THR A 268 -3.11 19.51 -7.78
C THR A 268 -2.86 18.39 -6.77
N LEU A 269 -3.76 17.39 -6.72
CA LEU A 269 -3.50 16.12 -6.05
C LEU A 269 -2.73 15.20 -7.00
N ALA A 270 -1.64 14.62 -6.53
CA ALA A 270 -0.87 13.64 -7.29
C ALA A 270 -0.34 12.50 -6.40
N ARG A 271 0.02 11.39 -7.05
CA ARG A 271 0.91 10.39 -6.45
C ARG A 271 2.33 10.70 -6.87
N LEU A 272 3.26 10.71 -5.92
CA LEU A 272 4.68 10.75 -6.23
C LEU A 272 5.20 9.31 -6.28
N ARG A 273 5.44 8.80 -7.49
CA ARG A 273 6.16 7.53 -7.67
C ARG A 273 7.59 7.74 -7.21
N LEU A 274 8.04 7.00 -6.22
CA LEU A 274 9.39 7.10 -5.66
C LEU A 274 10.44 6.49 -6.61
N ALA A 275 11.61 6.16 -6.07
CA ALA A 275 12.69 5.55 -6.85
C ALA A 275 12.21 4.31 -7.64
N PRO A 276 12.74 4.09 -8.86
CA PRO A 276 13.79 4.87 -9.51
C PRO A 276 13.29 6.07 -10.32
N THR A 277 11.96 6.29 -10.44
CA THR A 277 11.42 7.22 -11.45
C THR A 277 11.18 8.63 -10.95
N PHE A 278 10.81 8.81 -9.67
CA PHE A 278 10.50 10.14 -9.10
C PHE A 278 9.53 10.96 -9.95
N SER A 279 8.43 10.34 -10.37
CA SER A 279 7.47 10.93 -11.30
C SER A 279 6.13 11.21 -10.62
N LEU A 280 5.56 12.37 -10.94
CA LEU A 280 4.23 12.75 -10.47
C LEU A 280 3.15 12.18 -11.40
N GLU A 281 2.13 11.59 -10.80
CA GLU A 281 0.90 11.18 -11.47
C GLU A 281 -0.25 12.04 -10.95
N PRO A 282 -0.68 13.07 -11.69
CA PRO A 282 -1.83 13.89 -11.31
C PRO A 282 -3.11 13.06 -11.27
N LEU A 283 -3.92 13.29 -10.25
CA LEU A 283 -5.16 12.56 -9.98
C LEU A 283 -6.38 13.48 -10.09
N GLY A 284 -6.27 14.69 -9.56
CA GLY A 284 -7.38 15.64 -9.53
C GLY A 284 -6.98 16.98 -8.94
N THR A 285 -8.00 17.81 -8.70
CA THR A 285 -7.83 19.15 -8.13
C THR A 285 -8.46 19.19 -6.75
N ILE A 286 -7.77 19.86 -5.83
CA ILE A 286 -8.17 20.06 -4.44
C ILE A 286 -8.37 21.56 -4.20
N ALA A 287 -9.47 21.94 -3.54
CA ALA A 287 -9.69 23.32 -3.11
C ALA A 287 -8.88 23.62 -1.83
N GLY A 288 -7.98 24.60 -1.91
CA GLY A 288 -7.01 24.96 -0.86
C GLY A 288 -5.68 24.21 -0.98
N TRP A 289 -4.82 24.35 0.03
CA TRP A 289 -3.49 23.75 0.09
C TRP A 289 -3.32 22.96 1.38
N PRO A 290 -3.53 21.63 1.36
CA PRO A 290 -3.47 20.84 2.56
C PRO A 290 -2.05 20.33 2.88
N GLU A 291 -1.77 20.16 4.17
CA GLU A 291 -0.82 19.13 4.62
C GLU A 291 -1.54 17.80 4.79
N LEU A 292 -0.91 16.72 4.38
CA LEU A 292 -1.55 15.42 4.19
C LEU A 292 -1.11 14.40 5.24
N THR A 293 -2.02 13.49 5.62
CA THR A 293 -1.69 12.37 6.50
C THR A 293 -2.60 11.17 6.25
N SER A 294 -2.33 10.05 6.92
CA SER A 294 -3.13 8.83 6.91
C SER A 294 -3.37 8.35 8.33
N ALA A 295 -4.54 7.79 8.57
CA ALA A 295 -4.86 7.11 9.84
C ALA A 295 -4.52 5.61 9.82
N GLY A 296 -3.76 5.14 8.81
CA GLY A 296 -3.37 3.72 8.64
C GLY A 296 -4.49 2.80 8.14
N ASP A 297 -5.68 3.36 7.96
CA ASP A 297 -6.87 2.71 7.41
C ASP A 297 -6.98 2.84 5.88
N GLY A 298 -5.89 3.25 5.24
CA GLY A 298 -5.82 3.49 3.80
C GLY A 298 -6.56 4.75 3.32
N LYS A 299 -7.06 5.61 4.21
CA LYS A 299 -7.70 6.87 3.83
C LYS A 299 -6.70 8.03 3.86
N LEU A 300 -6.85 8.93 2.90
CA LEU A 300 -6.10 10.18 2.85
C LEU A 300 -6.87 11.27 3.59
N TRP A 301 -6.17 12.01 4.43
CA TRP A 301 -6.70 13.15 5.17
C TRP A 301 -5.83 14.38 4.92
N GLY A 302 -6.44 15.57 4.99
CA GLY A 302 -5.73 16.83 4.88
C GLY A 302 -6.22 17.88 5.86
N PHE A 303 -5.30 18.73 6.32
CA PHE A 303 -5.62 19.97 7.03
C PHE A 303 -5.40 21.16 6.11
N PHE A 304 -6.42 22.01 5.98
CA PHE A 304 -6.51 23.11 5.03
C PHE A 304 -6.58 24.45 5.77
N PRO A 305 -5.44 25.06 6.11
CA PRO A 305 -5.44 26.32 6.86
C PRO A 305 -5.81 27.53 6.01
N ASN A 306 -5.53 27.48 4.72
CA ASN A 306 -5.55 28.62 3.81
C ASN A 306 -6.85 28.73 2.98
N THR A 307 -7.97 28.39 3.59
CA THR A 307 -9.30 28.48 2.98
C THR A 307 -10.17 29.45 3.79
N PRO A 308 -11.27 30.01 3.23
CA PRO A 308 -12.15 30.91 3.98
C PRO A 308 -12.67 30.34 5.30
N GLN A 309 -12.74 29.01 5.40
CA GLN A 309 -13.02 28.29 6.64
C GLN A 309 -12.03 27.12 6.77
N PRO A 310 -11.00 27.25 7.63
CA PRO A 310 -10.07 26.17 7.85
C PRO A 310 -10.79 24.87 8.19
N LYS A 311 -10.30 23.75 7.66
CA LYS A 311 -10.95 22.45 7.80
C LYS A 311 -9.93 21.34 7.90
N VAL A 312 -10.35 20.24 8.53
CA VAL A 312 -9.78 18.92 8.28
C VAL A 312 -10.75 18.16 7.41
N ALA A 313 -10.26 17.51 6.36
CA ALA A 313 -11.12 16.70 5.49
C ALA A 313 -10.48 15.36 5.13
N GLN A 314 -11.31 14.33 5.01
CA GLN A 314 -10.97 13.12 4.28
C GLN A 314 -11.02 13.44 2.78
N ILE A 315 -10.01 13.03 2.03
CA ILE A 315 -9.87 13.29 0.61
C ILE A 315 -10.03 11.98 -0.16
N ASP A 316 -10.83 11.99 -1.22
CA ASP A 316 -10.88 10.89 -2.18
C ASP A 316 -9.55 10.83 -2.98
N LYS A 317 -8.83 9.71 -2.84
CA LYS A 317 -7.48 9.49 -3.41
C LYS A 317 -7.44 9.37 -4.93
N VAL A 318 -8.59 9.44 -5.61
CA VAL A 318 -8.69 9.35 -7.07
C VAL A 318 -9.10 10.69 -7.65
N THR A 319 -10.03 11.39 -7.01
CA THR A 319 -10.66 12.59 -7.56
C THR A 319 -10.21 13.89 -6.88
N GLY A 320 -9.65 13.81 -5.66
CA GLY A 320 -9.32 14.99 -4.84
C GLY A 320 -10.52 15.64 -4.15
N VAL A 321 -11.72 15.05 -4.28
CA VAL A 321 -12.93 15.58 -3.66
C VAL A 321 -12.94 15.28 -2.16
N ASP A 322 -13.42 16.24 -1.36
CA ASP A 322 -13.67 16.04 0.06
C ASP A 322 -14.79 15.01 0.29
N VAL A 323 -14.51 14.00 1.10
CA VAL A 323 -15.48 12.94 1.47
C VAL A 323 -16.15 13.25 2.80
N LYS A 324 -15.36 13.61 3.80
CA LYS A 324 -15.81 13.97 5.15
C LYS A 324 -15.14 15.26 5.56
N VAL A 325 -15.89 16.25 6.04
CA VAL A 325 -15.35 17.58 6.34
C VAL A 325 -15.64 17.95 7.78
N PHE A 326 -14.61 18.46 8.46
CA PHE A 326 -14.67 19.04 9.79
C PHE A 326 -14.20 20.50 9.74
N PRO A 327 -15.14 21.46 9.72
CA PRO A 327 -14.79 22.87 9.84
C PRO A 327 -14.13 23.14 11.20
N VAL A 328 -13.01 23.85 11.20
CA VAL A 328 -12.28 24.31 12.40
C VAL A 328 -12.08 25.83 12.35
N PRO A 329 -13.17 26.63 12.32
CA PRO A 329 -13.09 28.08 12.11
C PRO A 329 -12.31 28.83 13.19
N SER A 330 -12.17 28.25 14.40
CA SER A 330 -11.32 28.79 15.46
C SER A 330 -9.83 28.87 15.10
N LEU A 331 -9.41 28.13 14.07
CA LEU A 331 -8.06 28.17 13.50
C LEU A 331 -7.90 29.19 12.36
N GLY A 332 -8.93 30.01 12.10
CA GLY A 332 -8.86 31.09 11.12
C GLY A 332 -7.76 32.10 11.40
N GLY A 333 -7.29 32.75 10.33
CA GLY A 333 -6.21 33.74 10.32
C GLY A 333 -5.25 33.46 9.18
N GLU A 334 -4.33 34.40 8.92
CA GLU A 334 -3.32 34.24 7.87
C GLU A 334 -2.29 33.17 8.31
N PRO A 335 -2.21 32.00 7.64
CA PRO A 335 -1.30 30.95 8.05
C PRO A 335 0.12 31.23 7.54
N GLU A 336 1.13 31.01 8.40
CA GLU A 336 2.55 31.20 8.05
C GLU A 336 3.35 29.90 8.06
N ALA A 337 2.98 28.96 8.93
CA ALA A 337 3.58 27.63 8.99
C ALA A 337 2.53 26.63 9.48
N TRP A 338 2.45 25.47 8.85
CA TRP A 338 1.52 24.43 9.27
C TRP A 338 2.06 23.03 8.97
N ALA A 339 1.62 22.06 9.76
CA ALA A 339 1.87 20.65 9.55
C ALA A 339 0.72 19.81 10.08
N PHE A 340 0.61 18.57 9.59
CA PHE A 340 -0.52 17.71 9.91
C PHE A 340 -0.10 16.26 10.06
N ALA A 341 -0.59 15.59 11.10
CA ALA A 341 -0.28 14.19 11.36
C ALA A 341 -1.45 13.47 12.04
N TYR A 342 -1.56 12.16 11.85
CA TYR A 342 -2.42 11.31 12.65
C TYR A 342 -1.59 10.35 13.51
N ALA A 343 -1.78 10.40 14.83
CA ALA A 343 -1.09 9.50 15.75
C ALA A 343 -1.88 9.34 17.05
N GLY A 344 -1.80 8.14 17.63
CA GLY A 344 -2.42 7.83 18.93
C GLY A 344 -3.94 8.02 18.97
N GLY A 345 -4.61 7.90 17.82
CA GLY A 345 -6.06 8.04 17.71
C GLY A 345 -6.56 9.46 17.38
N TYR A 346 -5.66 10.43 17.20
CA TYR A 346 -6.02 11.83 16.97
C TYR A 346 -5.34 12.41 15.74
N PHE A 347 -6.02 13.36 15.10
CA PHE A 347 -5.40 14.31 14.21
C PHE A 347 -4.70 15.39 15.03
N TRP A 348 -3.43 15.62 14.73
CA TRP A 348 -2.59 16.65 15.31
C TRP A 348 -2.33 17.73 14.26
N ILE A 349 -2.71 18.95 14.60
CA ILE A 349 -2.55 20.12 13.75
C ILE A 349 -1.51 21.01 14.40
N PHE A 350 -0.46 21.30 13.66
CA PHE A 350 0.57 22.25 14.05
C PHE A 350 0.32 23.49 13.20
N LEU A 351 0.02 24.63 13.83
CA LEU A 351 -0.32 25.85 13.10
C LEU A 351 0.33 27.07 13.76
N LYS A 352 1.02 27.87 12.95
CA LYS A 352 1.42 29.24 13.26
C LYS A 352 0.72 30.18 12.27
N ARG A 353 -0.04 31.14 12.79
CA ARG A 353 -0.60 32.25 12.00
C ARG A 353 0.26 33.49 12.17
N ALA A 354 0.06 34.49 11.33
CA ALA A 354 0.74 35.78 11.42
C ALA A 354 0.56 36.49 12.77
N ALA A 355 -0.56 36.24 13.45
CA ALA A 355 -0.83 36.78 14.78
C ALA A 355 -0.22 35.96 15.93
N ASP A 356 0.28 34.75 15.66
CA ASP A 356 0.82 33.85 16.67
C ASP A 356 2.35 34.05 16.82
N ALA A 357 2.84 34.05 18.05
CA ALA A 357 4.28 34.16 18.32
C ALA A 357 5.06 32.94 17.80
N SER A 358 4.45 31.76 17.86
CA SER A 358 5.01 30.49 17.42
C SER A 358 3.88 29.51 17.06
N THR A 359 4.23 28.30 16.63
CA THR A 359 3.28 27.23 16.38
C THR A 359 2.50 26.84 17.63
N GLY A 360 1.17 26.81 17.54
CA GLY A 360 0.29 26.10 18.45
C GLY A 360 0.08 24.64 18.02
N VAL A 361 -0.19 23.77 19.00
CA VAL A 361 -0.56 22.37 18.76
C VAL A 361 -2.02 22.18 19.11
N HIS A 362 -2.77 21.71 18.13
CA HIS A 362 -4.17 21.40 18.25
C HIS A 362 -4.41 19.92 18.01
N ARG A 363 -5.48 19.40 18.60
CA ARG A 363 -5.81 17.99 18.54
C ARG A 363 -7.29 17.83 18.21
N MET A 364 -7.60 16.90 17.31
CA MET A 364 -8.96 16.59 16.88
C MET A 364 -9.20 15.08 16.85
N THR A 365 -10.35 14.62 17.33
CA THR A 365 -10.76 13.22 17.20
C THR A 365 -11.26 12.90 15.78
N PRO A 366 -11.36 11.62 15.38
CA PRO A 366 -11.95 11.22 14.10
C PRO A 366 -13.44 11.58 13.93
N GLU A 367 -14.10 12.00 15.01
CA GLU A 367 -15.48 12.49 15.07
C GLU A 367 -15.56 14.02 15.02
N GLY A 368 -14.42 14.73 15.02
CA GLY A 368 -14.35 16.18 14.92
C GLY A 368 -14.35 16.93 16.25
N VAL A 369 -14.17 16.24 17.38
CA VAL A 369 -14.03 16.91 18.69
C VAL A 369 -12.63 17.50 18.78
N PHE A 370 -12.52 18.78 19.09
CA PHE A 370 -11.29 19.57 18.93
C PHE A 370 -10.88 20.30 20.22
N ASP A 371 -9.57 20.31 20.54
CA ASP A 371 -8.97 21.14 21.59
C ASP A 371 -7.56 21.66 21.22
N THR A 372 -6.97 22.49 22.08
CA THR A 372 -5.64 23.11 21.88
C THR A 372 -4.77 22.88 23.12
N PRO A 373 -4.08 21.73 23.19
CA PRO A 373 -3.26 21.39 24.35
C PRO A 373 -2.06 22.31 24.54
N LEU A 374 -1.48 22.86 23.47
CA LEU A 374 -0.32 23.76 23.54
C LEU A 374 -0.57 24.98 22.67
N ARG A 375 -0.46 26.18 23.25
CA ARG A 375 -0.72 27.44 22.53
C ARG A 375 0.54 28.11 21.97
N ASP A 376 1.69 27.79 22.55
CA ASP A 376 2.98 28.36 22.20
C ASP A 376 4.04 27.27 22.39
N THR A 377 4.74 26.94 21.30
CA THR A 377 5.81 25.93 21.32
C THR A 377 7.20 26.55 21.18
N GLY A 378 7.30 27.86 20.96
CA GLY A 378 8.54 28.55 20.60
C GLY A 378 9.13 28.14 19.25
N ARG A 379 8.38 27.41 18.40
CA ARG A 379 8.85 26.83 17.12
C ARG A 379 8.02 27.31 15.93
N SER A 380 8.55 27.17 14.73
CA SER A 380 7.83 27.37 13.47
C SER A 380 7.81 26.05 12.70
N ILE A 381 6.89 25.16 13.07
CA ILE A 381 6.78 23.80 12.52
C ILE A 381 6.15 23.85 11.12
N VAL A 382 6.82 23.24 10.15
CA VAL A 382 6.44 23.24 8.72
C VAL A 382 6.28 21.85 8.13
N GLY A 383 6.70 20.80 8.85
CA GLY A 383 6.48 19.43 8.41
C GLY A 383 6.25 18.50 9.59
N ALA A 384 5.36 17.53 9.41
CA ALA A 384 5.04 16.51 10.39
C ALA A 384 4.82 15.19 9.69
N GLY A 385 5.47 14.13 10.15
CA GLY A 385 5.32 12.80 9.57
C GLY A 385 5.26 11.73 10.64
N VAL A 386 4.41 10.74 10.41
CA VAL A 386 4.27 9.55 11.24
C VAL A 386 4.48 8.35 10.33
N SER A 387 5.27 7.39 10.80
CA SER A 387 5.43 6.15 10.04
C SER A 387 4.07 5.47 9.91
N THR A 388 3.70 5.04 8.70
CA THR A 388 2.47 4.27 8.46
C THR A 388 2.46 2.94 9.21
N CYS A 389 3.60 2.50 9.74
CA CYS A 389 3.66 1.38 10.67
C CYS A 389 2.81 1.67 11.93
N ALA A 390 2.92 2.85 12.53
CA ALA A 390 2.26 3.13 13.80
C ALA A 390 0.73 3.29 13.74
N THR A 391 0.17 3.33 12.54
CA THR A 391 -1.25 3.65 12.32
C THR A 391 -2.11 2.41 12.10
N VAL A 392 -1.55 1.19 12.25
CA VAL A 392 -2.36 -0.04 12.28
C VAL A 392 -3.24 -0.01 13.54
N VAL A 393 -4.50 0.36 13.35
CA VAL A 393 -5.52 0.33 14.40
C VAL A 393 -5.83 -1.14 14.71
N ASN A 394 -5.58 -1.56 15.95
CA ASN A 394 -6.12 -2.81 16.49
C ASN A 394 -7.62 -2.69 16.76
#